data_AF-A0A427XCI4-F1
#
_entry.id   AF-A0A427XCI4-F1
#
_cell.length_a   1.000
_cell.length_b   1.000
_cell.length_c   1.000
_cell.angle_alpha   90.00
_cell.angle_beta   90.00
_cell.angle_gamma   90.00
#
_symmetry.space_group_name_H-M   'P 1'
#
loop_
_entity.id
_entity.type
_entity.pdbx_description
1 polymer ?
#
loop_
_entity_poly.entity_id
_entity_poly.type
_entity_poly.pdbx_seq_one_letter_code
_entity_poly.pdbx_strand_id
1 'polypeptide(L)' 'MAGPGFHPHAPSLLHRGLAKTLGAGMWFFIFYRARQDGAALLGLRHPWDHGDHHDEHH' A
#
# COMPACT_ATOMS: atom_id res chain seq x y z
N MET A 1 -34.19 -35.77 -8.31
CA MET A 1 -33.08 -36.32 -7.50
C MET A 1 -32.00 -35.25 -7.44
N ALA A 2 -31.87 -34.54 -6.33
CA ALA A 2 -30.76 -33.60 -6.15
C ALA A 2 -29.47 -34.43 -6.05
N GLY A 3 -28.57 -34.30 -7.03
CA GLY A 3 -27.25 -34.91 -6.99
C GLY A 3 -26.43 -34.41 -5.79
N PRO A 4 -25.33 -35.08 -5.41
CA PRO A 4 -24.54 -34.71 -4.24
C PRO A 4 -24.10 -33.26 -4.36
N GLY A 5 -24.80 -32.39 -3.64
CA GLY A 5 -24.63 -30.96 -3.69
C GLY A 5 -23.26 -30.59 -3.16
N PHE A 6 -22.62 -29.62 -3.81
CA PHE A 6 -21.38 -29.02 -3.32
C PHE A 6 -21.62 -28.53 -1.88
N HIS A 7 -21.03 -29.22 -0.90
CA HIS A 7 -21.06 -28.85 0.51
C HIS A 7 -19.70 -28.24 0.87
N PRO A 8 -19.45 -26.95 0.57
CA PRO A 8 -18.21 -26.31 0.94
C PRO A 8 -18.13 -26.28 2.47
N HIS A 9 -17.10 -26.93 3.01
CA HIS A 9 -16.76 -26.83 4.42
C HIS A 9 -16.63 -25.34 4.80
N ALA A 10 -17.47 -24.86 5.70
CA ALA A 10 -17.38 -23.48 6.14
C ALA A 10 -16.02 -23.30 6.84
N PRO A 11 -15.12 -22.44 6.34
CA PRO A 11 -13.85 -22.21 7.00
C PRO A 11 -14.13 -21.65 8.40
N SER A 12 -13.33 -22.09 9.38
CA SER A 12 -13.53 -21.70 10.77
C SER A 12 -13.60 -20.18 10.91
N LEU A 13 -14.47 -19.69 11.79
CA LEU A 13 -14.63 -18.24 12.04
C LEU A 13 -13.29 -17.58 12.40
N LEU A 14 -12.44 -18.31 13.12
CA LEU A 14 -11.07 -17.89 13.46
C LEU A 14 -10.20 -17.71 12.21
N HIS A 15 -10.25 -18.65 11.26
CA HIS A 15 -9.50 -18.56 10.02
C HIS A 15 -9.94 -17.34 9.18
N ARG A 16 -11.26 -17.08 9.11
CA ARG A 16 -11.81 -15.91 8.42
C ARG A 16 -11.42 -14.59 9.09
N GLY A 17 -11.40 -14.56 10.42
CA GLY A 17 -10.99 -13.39 11.20
C GLY A 17 -9.51 -13.07 10.99
N LEU A 18 -8.64 -14.07 11.15
CA LEU A 18 -7.20 -13.93 10.95
C LEU A 18 -6.84 -13.56 9.52
N ALA A 19 -7.49 -14.18 8.51
CA ALA A 19 -7.27 -13.83 7.12
C ALA A 19 -7.62 -12.36 6.83
N LYS A 20 -8.70 -11.85 7.41
CA LYS A 20 -9.10 -10.45 7.27
C LYS A 20 -8.15 -9.50 7.99
N THR A 21 -7.72 -9.81 9.20
CA THR A 21 -6.77 -8.94 9.94
C THR A 21 -5.40 -8.93 9.28
N LEU A 22 -4.91 -10.06 8.77
CA LEU A 22 -3.66 -10.13 8.00
C LEU A 22 -3.76 -9.36 6.68
N GLY A 23 -4.85 -9.54 5.92
CA GLY A 23 -5.07 -8.80 4.67
C GLY A 23 -5.23 -7.30 4.90
N ALA A 24 -6.00 -6.90 5.91
CA ALA A 24 -6.14 -5.50 6.30
C ALA A 24 -4.80 -4.92 6.81
N GLY A 25 -4.01 -5.69 7.55
CA GLY A 25 -2.68 -5.31 8.02
C GLY A 25 -1.68 -5.08 6.89
N MET A 26 -1.70 -5.95 5.86
CA MET A 26 -0.89 -5.77 4.65
C MET A 26 -1.22 -4.44 3.96
N TRP A 27 -2.51 -4.17 3.70
CA TRP A 27 -2.93 -2.91 3.09
C TRP A 27 -2.65 -1.71 3.99
N PHE A 28 -2.87 -1.84 5.30
CA PHE A 28 -2.51 -0.82 6.28
C PHE A 28 -1.03 -0.45 6.20
N PHE A 29 -0.15 -1.44 6.07
CA PHE A 29 1.29 -1.20 5.91
C PHE A 29 1.60 -0.44 4.62
N ILE A 30 0.98 -0.80 3.49
CA ILE A 30 1.14 -0.08 2.22
C ILE A 30 0.73 1.39 2.36
N PHE A 31 -0.43 1.67 2.96
CA PHE A 31 -0.89 3.05 3.17
C PHE A 31 -0.05 3.82 4.20
N TYR A 32 0.40 3.15 5.26
CA TYR A 32 1.32 3.74 6.24
C TYR A 32 2.62 4.16 5.57
N ARG A 33 3.21 3.27 4.76
CA ARG A 33 4.44 3.53 4.02
C ARG A 33 4.22 4.58 2.92
N ALA A 34 3.11 4.53 2.19
CA ALA A 34 2.75 5.56 1.22
C ALA A 34 2.55 6.94 1.85
N ARG A 35 2.12 7.04 3.11
CA ARG A 35 2.05 8.31 3.84
C ARG A 35 3.43 8.81 4.25
N GLN A 36 4.32 7.92 4.68
CA GLN A 36 5.71 8.27 5.02
C GLN A 36 6.52 8.68 3.78
N ASP A 37 6.41 7.91 2.70
CA ASP A 37 7.05 8.18 1.41
C ASP A 37 6.26 9.21 0.59
N GLY A 38 5.07 9.60 1.03
CA GLY A 38 4.21 10.59 0.36
C GLY A 38 4.81 11.99 0.33
N ALA A 39 5.60 12.36 1.35
CA ALA A 39 6.38 13.59 1.33
C ALA A 39 7.53 13.55 0.29
N ALA A 40 8.05 12.36 -0.01
CA ALA A 40 9.07 12.16 -1.05
C ALA A 40 8.46 12.11 -2.47
N LEU A 41 7.21 11.68 -2.61
CA LEU A 41 6.49 11.59 -3.89
C LEU A 41 5.68 12.85 -4.25
N LEU A 42 5.29 13.70 -3.30
CA LEU A 42 4.57 14.97 -3.53
C LEU A 42 5.42 16.08 -4.18
N GLY A 43 6.63 15.78 -4.67
CA GLY A 43 7.38 16.69 -5.53
C GLY A 43 7.90 17.97 -4.87
N LEU A 44 7.79 18.13 -3.53
CA LEU A 44 8.32 19.30 -2.81
C LEU A 44 9.85 19.34 -2.75
N ARG A 45 10.53 18.26 -3.13
CA ARG A 45 12.00 18.20 -3.22
C ARG A 45 12.40 17.44 -4.47
N HIS A 46 12.59 18.18 -5.55
CA HIS A 46 13.49 17.74 -6.61
C HIS A 46 14.93 17.80 -6.05
N PRO A 47 15.69 16.69 -6.05
CA PRO A 47 17.09 16.73 -5.61
C PRO A 47 17.97 17.67 -6.46
N TRP A 48 17.51 18.09 -7.64
CA TRP A 48 18.25 18.92 -8.60
C TRP A 48 17.62 20.29 -8.85
N ASP A 49 16.79 20.79 -7.91
CA ASP A 49 16.46 22.22 -7.87
C ASP A 49 17.69 22.97 -7.31
N HIS A 50 18.76 22.99 -8.12
CA HIS A 50 19.90 23.86 -7.91
C HIS A 50 19.57 25.12 -8.69
N GLY A 51 19.29 26.19 -7.94
CA GLY A 51 18.86 27.45 -8.50
C GLY A 51 19.83 27.99 -9.54
N ASP A 52 19.25 28.71 -10.50
CA ASP A 52 19.77 29.97 -11.03
C ASP A 52 21.00 30.49 -10.28
N HIS A 53 22.21 30.28 -10.81
CA HIS A 53 23.41 31.09 -10.53
C HIS A 53 24.56 30.64 -11.46
N HIS A 54 24.41 30.81 -12.77
CA HIS A 54 25.53 30.66 -13.71
C HIS A 54 25.42 31.63 -14.90
N ASP A 55 25.22 32.91 -14.64
CA ASP A 55 25.53 33.94 -15.64
C ASP A 55 26.20 35.13 -14.91
N GLU A 56 27.19 35.73 -15.55
CA GLU A 56 28.01 36.88 -15.11
C GLU A 56 29.29 36.60 -14.32
N HIS A 57 30.26 35.95 -14.97
CA HIS A 57 31.69 36.27 -14.79
C HIS A 57 32.44 36.01 -16.10
N HIS A 58 32.41 36.94 -17.06
CA HIS A 58 33.42 37.12 -18.12
C HIS A 58 33.35 38.51 -18.74
#